data_AF-A0A7C1SAQ1-F1
#
_entry.id   AF-A0A7C1SAQ1-F1
#
_cell.length_a   1.000
_cell.length_b   1.000
_cell.length_c   1.000
_cell.angle_alpha   90.00
_cell.angle_beta   90.00
_cell.angle_gamma   90.00
#
_symmetry.space_group_name_H-M   'P 1'
#
loop_
_entity.id
_entity.type
_entity.pdbx_description
1 polymer ?
#
loop_
_entity_poly.entity_id
_entity_poly.type
_entity_poly.pdbx_seq_one_letter_code
_entity_poly.pdbx_strand_id
1 'polypeptide(L)'
;MSQKAVPASIKEITKVFIVSETWKTTYPGAAVGVLTIRGVINLKHHSGLDRRKAELERELRFRFSGYDRAALKALPTIQAYNAYYRRFKKSYHVQLQLESIVLKGKSIPRVAALVETMFMAELKNQLLTAGHDFEALQMPVGIDVAKDDQRFTRINGQEQQLKAGDMVIADTEGIISSVVYGPDHRTRITT
;
A
#
# COMPACT_ATOMS: atom_id res chain seq x y z
N MET A 1 36.83 -7.26 -7.66
CA MET A 1 35.39 -7.02 -7.38
C MET A 1 34.67 -6.99 -8.71
N SER A 2 34.02 -8.09 -9.10
CA SER A 2 33.30 -8.15 -10.38
C SER A 2 31.88 -7.66 -10.17
N GLN A 3 31.55 -6.48 -10.72
CA GLN A 3 30.15 -6.05 -10.85
C GLN A 3 29.44 -7.07 -11.73
N LYS A 4 28.56 -7.89 -11.15
CA LYS A 4 27.69 -8.76 -11.95
C LYS A 4 26.75 -7.87 -12.76
N ALA A 5 26.84 -7.98 -14.07
CA ALA A 5 25.97 -7.26 -14.98
C ALA A 5 24.50 -7.60 -14.69
N VAL A 6 23.69 -6.56 -14.52
CA VAL A 6 22.25 -6.68 -14.33
C VAL A 6 21.60 -7.13 -15.66
N PRO A 7 20.79 -8.21 -15.67
CA PRO A 7 20.11 -8.73 -16.86
C PRO A 7 19.29 -7.67 -17.63
N ALA A 8 19.18 -7.81 -18.96
CA ALA A 8 18.50 -6.87 -19.85
C ALA A 8 17.02 -6.63 -19.50
N SER A 9 16.30 -7.67 -19.03
CA SER A 9 14.90 -7.55 -18.57
C SER A 9 14.74 -6.68 -17.32
N ILE A 10 15.75 -6.67 -16.44
CA ILE A 10 15.78 -5.77 -15.28
C ILE A 10 16.10 -4.34 -15.72
N LYS A 11 16.94 -4.16 -16.76
CA LYS A 11 17.23 -2.84 -17.36
C LYS A 11 16.00 -2.17 -17.97
N GLU A 12 15.09 -2.95 -18.58
CA GLU A 12 13.83 -2.44 -19.12
C GLU A 12 12.83 -2.05 -18.02
N ILE A 13 12.78 -2.80 -16.90
CA ILE A 13 11.97 -2.43 -15.73
C ILE A 13 12.47 -1.12 -15.10
N THR A 14 13.78 -0.87 -15.06
CA THR A 14 14.34 0.43 -14.62
C THR A 14 13.99 1.62 -15.51
N LYS A 15 13.38 1.42 -16.69
CA LYS A 15 12.80 2.52 -17.47
C LYS A 15 11.35 2.84 -17.09
N VAL A 16 10.67 1.92 -16.40
CA VAL A 16 9.26 2.06 -16.00
C VAL A 16 9.14 2.57 -14.58
N PHE A 17 10.03 2.14 -13.67
CA PHE A 17 10.09 2.59 -12.29
C PHE A 17 11.45 3.19 -11.94
N ILE A 18 11.43 4.40 -11.38
CA ILE A 18 12.61 5.16 -11.01
C ILE A 18 12.58 5.40 -9.50
N VAL A 19 13.67 5.08 -8.80
CA VAL A 19 13.80 5.34 -7.36
C VAL A 19 14.81 6.46 -7.16
N SER A 20 14.40 7.54 -6.49
CA SER A 20 15.28 8.68 -6.25
C SER A 20 16.39 8.34 -5.24
N GLU A 21 17.54 9.00 -5.38
CA GLU A 21 18.62 8.90 -4.38
C GLU A 21 18.20 9.52 -3.03
N THR A 22 17.35 10.54 -3.06
CA THR A 22 16.76 11.14 -1.85
C THR A 22 15.97 10.10 -1.07
N TRP A 23 15.18 9.26 -1.74
CA TRP A 23 14.42 8.19 -1.09
C TRP A 23 15.33 7.14 -0.46
N LYS A 24 16.34 6.67 -1.22
CA LYS A 24 17.30 5.66 -0.73
C LYS A 24 18.08 6.15 0.49
N THR A 25 18.49 7.42 0.49
CA THR A 25 19.24 8.02 1.61
C THR A 25 18.34 8.34 2.81
N THR A 26 17.10 8.78 2.58
CA THR A 26 16.15 9.08 3.66
C THR A 26 15.60 7.81 4.33
N TYR A 27 15.43 6.73 3.56
CA TYR A 27 14.83 5.47 3.97
C TYR A 27 15.65 4.24 3.52
N PRO A 28 16.88 4.05 4.03
CA PRO A 28 17.80 3.01 3.54
C PRO A 28 17.32 1.57 3.77
N GLY A 29 16.39 1.36 4.69
CA GLY A 29 15.77 0.05 4.95
C GLY A 29 14.40 -0.14 4.30
N ALA A 30 13.89 0.85 3.55
CA ALA A 30 12.60 0.71 2.89
C ALA A 30 12.72 -0.14 1.62
N ALA A 31 11.64 -0.85 1.33
CA ALA A 31 11.48 -1.63 0.12
C ALA A 31 10.09 -1.37 -0.45
N VAL A 32 9.99 -1.42 -1.78
CA VAL A 32 8.74 -1.31 -2.52
C VAL A 32 8.66 -2.44 -3.53
N GLY A 33 7.56 -3.17 -3.49
CA GLY A 33 7.23 -4.20 -4.46
C GLY A 33 6.21 -3.65 -5.44
N VAL A 34 6.38 -3.97 -6.72
CA VAL A 34 5.44 -3.61 -7.77
C VAL A 34 4.91 -4.89 -8.42
N LEU A 35 3.59 -4.96 -8.60
CA LEU A 35 2.92 -6.04 -9.28
C LEU A 35 1.92 -5.46 -10.30
N THR A 36 2.06 -5.84 -11.56
CA THR A 36 1.08 -5.54 -12.61
C THR A 36 0.29 -6.80 -12.91
N ILE A 37 -1.04 -6.72 -12.85
CA ILE A 37 -1.95 -7.82 -13.21
C ILE A 37 -2.80 -7.35 -14.38
N ARG A 38 -2.96 -8.19 -15.40
CA ARG A 38 -3.77 -7.92 -16.59
C ARG A 38 -4.89 -8.95 -16.73
N GLY A 39 -5.95 -8.59 -17.46
CA GLY A 39 -7.08 -9.49 -17.70
C GLY A 39 -7.92 -9.75 -16.45
N VAL A 40 -7.98 -8.76 -15.54
CA VAL A 40 -8.79 -8.84 -14.32
C VAL A 40 -10.09 -8.08 -14.47
N ILE A 41 -11.11 -8.50 -13.72
CA ILE A 41 -12.42 -7.84 -13.69
C ILE A 41 -12.70 -7.40 -12.26
N ASN A 42 -13.02 -6.11 -12.07
CA ASN A 42 -13.32 -5.55 -10.76
C ASN A 42 -14.81 -5.71 -10.39
N LEU A 43 -15.24 -6.95 -10.20
CA LEU A 43 -16.63 -7.26 -9.88
C LEU A 43 -17.06 -6.63 -8.55
N LYS A 44 -18.29 -6.11 -8.48
CA LYS A 44 -18.89 -5.65 -7.21
C LYS A 44 -19.09 -6.78 -6.19
N HIS A 45 -19.22 -8.02 -6.67
CA HIS A 45 -19.41 -9.20 -5.84
C HIS A 45 -18.82 -10.44 -6.52
N HIS A 46 -18.18 -11.29 -5.74
CA HIS A 46 -17.64 -12.57 -6.20
C HIS A 46 -17.70 -13.60 -5.06
N SER A 47 -18.54 -14.62 -5.18
CA SER A 47 -18.81 -15.59 -4.11
C SER A 47 -17.57 -16.35 -3.63
N GLY A 48 -16.65 -16.67 -4.55
CA GLY A 48 -15.36 -17.29 -4.20
C GLY A 48 -14.48 -16.37 -3.36
N LEU A 49 -14.56 -15.06 -3.59
CA LEU A 49 -13.80 -14.07 -2.81
C LEU A 49 -14.42 -13.90 -1.42
N ASP A 50 -15.75 -13.90 -1.31
CA ASP A 50 -16.44 -13.89 -0.01
C ASP A 50 -16.08 -15.10 0.86
N ARG A 51 -16.00 -16.29 0.25
CA ARG A 51 -15.52 -17.48 0.96
C ARG A 51 -14.08 -17.29 1.46
N ARG A 52 -13.19 -16.77 0.60
CA ARG A 52 -11.78 -16.55 0.97
C ARG A 52 -11.61 -15.45 2.03
N LYS A 53 -12.44 -14.41 2.02
CA LYS A 53 -12.48 -13.40 3.10
C LYS A 53 -12.88 -14.05 4.43
N ALA A 54 -13.94 -14.84 4.44
CA ALA A 54 -14.39 -15.52 5.66
C ALA A 54 -13.35 -16.50 6.20
N GLU A 55 -12.63 -17.20 5.32
CA GLU A 55 -11.48 -18.03 5.69
C GLU A 55 -10.36 -17.21 6.31
N LEU A 56 -9.94 -16.12 5.65
CA LEU A 56 -8.88 -15.25 6.15
C LEU A 56 -9.23 -14.65 7.51
N GLU A 57 -10.48 -14.22 7.71
CA GLU A 57 -10.93 -13.73 9.01
C GLU A 57 -10.79 -14.78 10.12
N ARG A 58 -11.12 -16.04 9.84
CA ARG A 58 -10.92 -17.15 10.78
C ARG A 58 -9.43 -17.42 11.01
N GLU A 59 -8.63 -17.44 9.96
CA GLU A 59 -7.17 -17.61 10.02
C GLU A 59 -6.53 -16.51 10.89
N LEU A 60 -6.93 -15.25 10.72
CA LEU A 60 -6.41 -14.11 11.49
C LEU A 60 -6.81 -14.20 12.97
N ARG A 61 -8.08 -14.49 13.26
CA ARG A 61 -8.56 -14.64 14.65
C ARG A 61 -7.88 -15.82 15.36
N PHE A 62 -7.66 -16.93 14.64
CA PHE A 62 -6.93 -18.07 15.18
C PHE A 62 -5.46 -17.72 15.43
N ARG A 63 -4.77 -17.15 14.43
CA ARG A 63 -3.34 -16.81 14.49
C ARG A 63 -3.01 -15.84 15.63
N PHE A 64 -3.91 -14.90 15.91
CA PHE A 64 -3.73 -13.87 16.94
C PHE A 64 -4.61 -14.13 18.16
N SER A 65 -5.03 -15.37 18.39
CA SER A 65 -5.77 -15.73 19.59
C SER A 65 -4.95 -15.41 20.84
N GLY A 66 -5.58 -14.76 21.82
CA GLY A 66 -4.92 -14.34 23.06
C GLY A 66 -4.05 -13.07 22.93
N TYR A 67 -3.92 -12.49 21.74
CA TYR A 67 -3.24 -11.20 21.59
C TYR A 67 -4.16 -10.08 22.07
N ASP A 68 -3.59 -9.16 22.85
CA ASP A 68 -4.19 -7.86 23.09
C ASP A 68 -3.69 -6.82 22.09
N ARG A 69 -4.08 -5.56 22.29
CA ARG A 69 -3.64 -4.46 21.43
C ARG A 69 -2.12 -4.25 21.47
N ALA A 70 -1.48 -4.43 22.63
CA ALA A 70 -0.05 -4.23 22.78
C ALA A 70 0.73 -5.32 22.03
N ALA A 71 0.27 -6.58 22.11
CA ALA A 71 0.83 -7.71 21.40
C ALA A 71 0.73 -7.55 19.88
N LEU A 72 -0.42 -7.11 19.34
CA LEU A 72 -0.55 -6.81 17.91
C LEU A 72 0.36 -5.67 17.47
N LYS A 73 0.48 -4.62 18.30
CA LYS A 73 1.39 -3.49 18.04
C LYS A 73 2.87 -3.91 18.06
N ALA A 74 3.20 -4.97 18.78
CA ALA A 74 4.56 -5.50 18.89
C ALA A 74 5.01 -6.36 17.71
N LEU A 75 4.11 -6.68 16.76
CA LEU A 75 4.48 -7.39 15.54
C LEU A 75 5.53 -6.59 14.75
N PRO A 76 6.63 -7.20 14.27
CA PRO A 76 7.74 -6.47 13.65
C PRO A 76 7.32 -5.55 12.49
N THR A 77 6.45 -6.05 11.61
CA THR A 77 5.93 -5.26 10.48
C THR A 77 5.12 -4.07 10.96
N ILE A 78 4.24 -4.26 11.94
CA ILE A 78 3.43 -3.20 12.54
C ILE A 78 4.30 -2.18 13.26
N GLN A 79 5.36 -2.60 13.96
CA GLN A 79 6.31 -1.70 14.60
C GLN A 79 7.03 -0.81 13.59
N ALA A 80 7.48 -1.38 12.46
CA ALA A 80 8.15 -0.63 11.41
C ALA A 80 7.24 0.48 10.84
N TYR A 81 5.99 0.14 10.48
CA TYR A 81 5.02 1.15 10.04
C TYR A 81 4.67 2.15 11.14
N ASN A 82 4.51 1.73 12.39
CA ASN A 82 4.26 2.68 13.48
C ASN A 82 5.41 3.67 13.67
N ALA A 83 6.65 3.21 13.60
CA ALA A 83 7.83 4.09 13.67
C ALA A 83 7.80 5.12 12.53
N TYR A 84 7.43 4.69 11.33
CA TYR A 84 7.25 5.55 10.17
C TYR A 84 6.11 6.57 10.36
N TYR A 85 4.88 6.12 10.61
CA TYR A 85 3.68 6.96 10.74
C TYR A 85 3.78 7.96 11.91
N ARG A 86 4.51 7.61 12.98
CA ARG A 86 4.75 8.50 14.13
C ARG A 86 5.48 9.79 13.74
N ARG A 87 6.36 9.76 12.74
CA ARG A 87 7.05 10.96 12.21
C ARG A 87 6.06 12.01 11.70
N PHE A 88 4.89 11.56 11.28
CA PHE A 88 3.84 12.40 10.69
C PHE A 88 2.66 12.65 11.62
N LYS A 89 2.76 12.22 12.90
CA LYS A 89 1.67 12.28 13.90
C LYS A 89 0.40 11.55 13.42
N LYS A 90 0.59 10.38 12.80
CA LYS A 90 -0.47 9.53 12.26
C LYS A 90 -0.39 8.12 12.85
N SER A 91 -1.47 7.36 12.67
CA SER A 91 -1.57 5.95 13.09
C SER A 91 -1.59 5.05 11.86
N TYR A 92 -0.96 3.89 11.95
CA TYR A 92 -0.97 2.93 10.85
C TYR A 92 -2.35 2.27 10.73
N HIS A 93 -3.03 2.48 9.60
CA HIS A 93 -4.43 2.07 9.44
C HIS A 93 -4.60 0.55 9.31
N VAL A 94 -3.63 -0.19 8.74
CA VAL A 94 -3.69 -1.66 8.67
C VAL A 94 -3.66 -2.28 10.06
N GLN A 95 -2.92 -1.69 11.02
CA GLN A 95 -3.01 -2.11 12.42
C GLN A 95 -4.44 -1.96 12.95
N LEU A 96 -5.08 -0.81 12.73
CA LEU A 96 -6.44 -0.55 13.23
C LEU A 96 -7.47 -1.49 12.58
N GLN A 97 -7.29 -1.82 11.31
CA GLN A 97 -8.13 -2.78 10.58
C GLN A 97 -7.94 -4.19 11.14
N LEU A 98 -6.69 -4.62 11.37
CA LEU A 98 -6.37 -5.91 11.99
C LEU A 98 -6.96 -6.01 13.40
N GLU A 99 -6.78 -4.99 14.24
CA GLU A 99 -7.38 -4.91 15.57
C GLU A 99 -8.91 -5.05 15.50
N SER A 100 -9.56 -4.44 14.51
CA SER A 100 -11.01 -4.50 14.38
C SER A 100 -11.52 -5.90 14.04
N ILE A 101 -10.77 -6.69 13.28
CA ILE A 101 -11.16 -8.04 12.87
C ILE A 101 -10.84 -9.05 13.97
N VAL A 102 -9.64 -8.95 14.54
CA VAL A 102 -9.13 -9.89 15.53
C VAL A 102 -9.77 -9.67 16.90
N LEU A 103 -9.83 -8.41 17.37
CA LEU A 103 -10.26 -8.10 18.74
C LEU A 103 -11.73 -7.73 18.84
N LYS A 104 -12.34 -7.20 17.77
CA LYS A 104 -13.72 -6.72 17.77
C LYS A 104 -14.66 -7.55 16.90
N GLY A 105 -14.17 -8.65 16.33
CA GLY A 105 -14.97 -9.57 15.53
C GLY A 105 -15.57 -8.96 14.25
N LYS A 106 -15.06 -7.82 13.76
CA LYS A 106 -15.54 -7.23 12.51
C LYS A 106 -15.18 -8.11 11.32
N SER A 107 -15.93 -7.95 10.24
CA SER A 107 -15.65 -8.56 8.95
C SER A 107 -14.94 -7.60 8.00
N ILE A 108 -14.23 -8.18 7.03
CA ILE A 108 -13.67 -7.46 5.90
C ILE A 108 -14.81 -6.84 5.09
N PRO A 109 -14.75 -5.53 4.75
CA PRO A 109 -15.83 -4.86 4.05
C PRO A 109 -16.11 -5.47 2.67
N ARG A 110 -17.34 -5.28 2.19
CA ARG A 110 -17.73 -5.62 0.83
C ARG A 110 -17.76 -4.36 -0.01
N VAL A 111 -16.89 -4.26 -1.01
CA VAL A 111 -16.70 -3.08 -1.87
C VAL A 111 -16.60 -3.48 -3.34
N ALA A 112 -15.43 -3.89 -3.80
CA ALA A 112 -15.14 -4.35 -5.17
C ALA A 112 -13.98 -5.33 -5.12
N ALA A 113 -13.99 -6.35 -5.99
CA ALA A 113 -13.15 -7.53 -5.87
C ALA A 113 -11.64 -7.23 -5.78
N LEU A 114 -11.14 -6.26 -6.55
CA LEU A 114 -9.72 -5.91 -6.54
C LEU A 114 -9.32 -5.20 -5.24
N VAL A 115 -10.12 -4.23 -4.80
CA VAL A 115 -9.89 -3.49 -3.55
C VAL A 115 -9.97 -4.42 -2.33
N GLU A 116 -10.93 -5.35 -2.33
CA GLU A 116 -11.05 -6.37 -1.29
C GLU A 116 -9.84 -7.29 -1.25
N THR A 117 -9.36 -7.74 -2.41
CA THR A 117 -8.19 -8.63 -2.51
C THR A 117 -6.93 -7.94 -1.97
N MET A 118 -6.75 -6.65 -2.27
CA MET A 118 -5.66 -5.87 -1.70
C MET A 118 -5.78 -5.77 -0.18
N PHE A 119 -6.95 -5.38 0.33
CA PHE A 119 -7.19 -5.29 1.77
C PHE A 119 -6.92 -6.63 2.49
N MET A 120 -7.30 -7.75 1.89
CA MET A 120 -6.96 -9.09 2.39
C MET A 120 -5.45 -9.32 2.42
N ALA A 121 -4.71 -8.93 1.38
CA ALA A 121 -3.26 -9.04 1.34
C ALA A 121 -2.58 -8.17 2.41
N GLU A 122 -3.11 -6.96 2.66
CA GLU A 122 -2.63 -6.07 3.71
C GLU A 122 -2.78 -6.71 5.09
N LEU A 123 -3.95 -7.24 5.41
CA LEU A 123 -4.19 -7.86 6.72
C LEU A 123 -3.35 -9.13 6.91
N LYS A 124 -3.26 -9.96 5.86
CA LYS A 124 -2.52 -11.22 5.92
C LYS A 124 -1.03 -10.99 6.20
N ASN A 125 -0.44 -9.99 5.55
CA ASN A 125 1.00 -9.74 5.56
C ASN A 125 1.40 -8.56 6.45
N GLN A 126 0.45 -7.77 6.94
CA GLN A 126 0.64 -6.52 7.67
C GLN A 126 1.39 -5.45 6.86
N LEU A 127 1.41 -5.58 5.52
CA LEU A 127 2.09 -4.67 4.61
C LEU A 127 1.08 -3.73 3.97
N LEU A 128 1.45 -2.47 3.80
CA LEU A 128 0.63 -1.50 3.10
C LEU A 128 0.61 -1.78 1.59
N THR A 129 -0.54 -1.64 0.95
CA THR A 129 -0.67 -1.69 -0.51
C THR A 129 -1.38 -0.44 -1.04
N ALA A 130 -1.10 -0.10 -2.28
CA ALA A 130 -1.85 0.88 -3.05
C ALA A 130 -2.07 0.30 -4.46
N GLY A 131 -3.23 0.61 -5.04
CA GLY A 131 -3.73 -0.02 -6.24
C GLY A 131 -4.16 1.05 -7.21
N HIS A 132 -3.66 0.92 -8.43
CA HIS A 132 -3.85 1.91 -9.48
C HIS A 132 -4.34 1.20 -10.74
N ASP A 133 -5.24 1.85 -11.48
CA ASP A 133 -5.53 1.47 -12.85
C ASP A 133 -4.27 1.71 -13.68
N PHE A 134 -3.71 0.62 -14.22
CA PHE A 134 -2.46 0.66 -14.98
C PHE A 134 -2.60 1.50 -16.25
N GLU A 135 -3.77 1.52 -16.88
CA GLU A 135 -4.00 2.28 -18.11
C GLU A 135 -4.08 3.78 -17.86
N ALA A 136 -4.33 4.20 -16.62
CA ALA A 136 -4.34 5.61 -16.23
C ALA A 136 -2.95 6.18 -15.92
N LEU A 137 -1.91 5.34 -15.78
CA LEU A 137 -0.57 5.77 -15.40
C LEU A 137 0.21 6.42 -16.56
N GLN A 138 0.92 7.51 -16.26
CA GLN A 138 1.83 8.16 -17.21
C GLN A 138 3.30 7.89 -16.85
N MET A 139 3.95 7.01 -17.61
CA MET A 139 5.29 6.51 -17.30
C MET A 139 6.40 7.56 -17.57
N PRO A 140 7.54 7.50 -16.86
CA PRO A 140 7.87 6.55 -15.79
C PRO A 140 7.20 6.89 -14.45
N VAL A 141 7.04 5.87 -13.62
CA VAL A 141 6.61 6.02 -12.22
C VAL A 141 7.83 6.19 -11.32
N GLY A 142 7.91 7.32 -10.63
CA GLY A 142 8.92 7.64 -9.63
C GLY A 142 8.51 7.24 -8.21
N ILE A 143 9.48 6.77 -7.42
CA ILE A 143 9.40 6.62 -5.97
C ILE A 143 10.33 7.65 -5.36
N ASP A 144 9.77 8.54 -4.55
CA ASP A 144 10.49 9.68 -3.98
C ASP A 144 9.97 10.02 -2.57
N VAL A 145 10.44 11.14 -2.04
CA VAL A 145 10.05 11.73 -0.76
C VAL A 145 9.35 13.06 -1.02
N ALA A 146 8.22 13.27 -0.34
CA ALA A 146 7.43 14.48 -0.46
C ALA A 146 8.18 15.73 0.05
N LYS A 147 7.95 16.85 -0.63
CA LYS A 147 8.42 18.20 -0.28
C LYS A 147 7.29 19.03 0.36
N ASP A 148 7.64 20.15 1.02
CA ASP A 148 6.72 20.92 1.89
C ASP A 148 5.52 21.59 1.19
N ASP A 149 5.48 21.61 -0.14
CA ASP A 149 4.48 22.31 -0.96
C ASP A 149 3.65 21.39 -1.86
N GLN A 150 3.98 20.10 -1.91
CA GLN A 150 3.34 19.19 -2.84
C GLN A 150 1.90 18.87 -2.40
N ARG A 151 1.01 18.84 -3.39
CA ARG A 151 -0.42 18.55 -3.23
C ARG A 151 -0.86 17.50 -4.22
N PHE A 152 -1.90 16.76 -3.86
CA PHE A 152 -2.57 15.84 -4.77
C PHE A 152 -4.04 15.67 -4.40
N THR A 153 -4.83 15.23 -5.36
CA THR A 153 -6.25 14.93 -5.14
C THR A 153 -6.39 13.49 -4.66
N ARG A 154 -6.81 13.30 -3.42
CA ARG A 154 -7.03 11.95 -2.85
C ARG A 154 -8.19 11.24 -3.54
N ILE A 155 -8.28 9.93 -3.36
CA ILE A 155 -9.35 9.10 -3.93
C ILE A 155 -10.78 9.66 -3.70
N ASN A 156 -11.02 10.37 -2.60
CA ASN A 156 -12.30 11.01 -2.27
C ASN A 156 -12.56 12.34 -3.00
N GLY A 157 -11.69 12.76 -3.92
CA GLY A 157 -11.79 14.00 -4.69
C GLY A 157 -11.31 15.26 -3.96
N GLN A 158 -10.83 15.15 -2.72
CA GLN A 158 -10.34 16.30 -1.95
C GLN A 158 -8.84 16.49 -2.15
N GLU A 159 -8.43 17.75 -2.33
CA GLU A 159 -7.03 18.12 -2.33
C GLU A 159 -6.39 17.87 -0.95
N GLN A 160 -5.16 17.38 -0.97
CA GLN A 160 -4.36 17.09 0.21
C GLN A 160 -2.94 17.61 0.02
N GLN A 161 -2.50 18.50 0.92
CA GLN A 161 -1.09 18.83 1.05
C GLN A 161 -0.35 17.66 1.72
N LEU A 162 0.75 17.24 1.12
CA LEU A 162 1.58 16.16 1.63
C LEU A 162 2.35 16.59 2.88
N LYS A 163 2.82 15.61 3.65
CA LYS A 163 3.77 15.85 4.73
C LYS A 163 5.17 15.70 4.16
N ALA A 164 6.01 16.73 4.28
CA ALA A 164 7.39 16.60 3.86
C ALA A 164 8.07 15.41 4.56
N GLY A 165 8.84 14.66 3.79
CA GLY A 165 9.41 13.40 4.25
C GLY A 165 8.54 12.18 3.97
N ASP A 166 7.26 12.30 3.62
CA ASP A 166 6.44 11.11 3.30
C ASP A 166 6.93 10.44 2.01
N MET A 167 7.07 9.12 2.02
CA MET A 167 7.32 8.31 0.83
C MET A 167 6.11 8.42 -0.09
N VAL A 168 6.40 8.76 -1.34
CA VAL A 168 5.41 8.98 -2.38
C VAL A 168 5.75 8.18 -3.61
N ILE A 169 4.69 7.88 -4.36
CA ILE A 169 4.78 7.38 -5.72
C ILE A 169 4.16 8.45 -6.62
N ALA A 170 4.87 8.81 -7.68
CA ALA A 170 4.45 9.78 -8.67
C ALA A 170 4.59 9.20 -10.07
N ASP A 171 3.76 9.61 -11.00
CA ASP A 171 3.97 9.40 -12.42
C ASP A 171 4.35 10.76 -13.05
N THR A 172 4.41 10.87 -14.38
CA THR A 172 4.80 12.15 -15.01
C THR A 172 3.75 13.25 -14.89
N GLU A 173 2.52 12.94 -14.49
CA GLU A 173 1.46 13.93 -14.29
C GLU A 173 1.35 14.39 -12.83
N GLY A 174 1.78 13.56 -11.87
CA GLY A 174 1.88 13.98 -10.48
C GLY A 174 1.90 12.83 -9.48
N ILE A 175 1.65 13.17 -8.22
CA ILE A 175 1.60 12.18 -7.13
C ILE A 175 0.38 11.28 -7.31
N ILE A 176 0.62 9.97 -7.41
CA ILE A 176 -0.42 8.95 -7.50
C ILE A 176 -0.68 8.28 -6.16
N SER A 177 0.29 8.30 -5.23
CA SER A 177 0.10 7.72 -3.90
C SER A 177 1.08 8.32 -2.89
N SER A 178 0.67 8.32 -1.62
CA SER A 178 1.53 8.63 -0.48
C SER A 178 1.26 7.63 0.65
N VAL A 179 2.29 7.27 1.42
CA VAL A 179 2.11 6.29 2.49
C VAL A 179 1.13 6.81 3.56
N VAL A 180 1.17 8.11 3.89
CA VAL A 180 0.29 8.66 4.92
C VAL A 180 -1.15 8.86 4.44
N TYR A 181 -1.37 9.29 3.20
CA TYR A 181 -2.69 9.69 2.71
C TYR A 181 -3.33 8.75 1.69
N GLY A 182 -2.61 7.70 1.27
CA GLY A 182 -3.11 6.70 0.35
C GLY A 182 -3.09 7.15 -1.12
N PRO A 183 -3.86 6.47 -1.98
CA PRO A 183 -3.86 6.69 -3.43
C PRO A 183 -4.64 7.95 -3.85
N ASP A 184 -4.32 8.41 -5.05
CA ASP A 184 -4.96 9.56 -5.70
C ASP A 184 -6.30 9.21 -6.34
N HIS A 185 -6.95 10.24 -6.89
CA HIS A 185 -8.22 10.10 -7.59
C HIS A 185 -8.07 9.66 -9.04
N ARG A 186 -7.07 10.19 -9.77
CA ARG A 186 -6.96 10.04 -11.23
C ARG A 186 -6.67 8.60 -11.61
N THR A 187 -5.83 7.92 -10.83
CA THR A 187 -5.37 6.56 -11.16
C THR A 187 -6.09 5.48 -10.36
N ARG A 188 -7.21 5.79 -9.70
CA ARG A 188 -7.95 4.82 -8.88
C ARG A 188 -8.48 3.66 -9.74
N ILE A 189 -8.51 2.47 -9.15
CA ILE A 189 -9.22 1.33 -9.74
C ILE A 189 -10.72 1.66 -9.80
N THR A 190 -11.29 1.59 -11.00
CA THR A 190 -12.72 1.78 -11.23
C THR A 190 -13.45 0.44 -11.32
N THR A 191 -14.77 0.45 -11.16
CA THR A 191 -15.67 -0.71 -11.33
C THR A 191 -16.41 -0.63 -12.65
#